data_AF-A0A971WHX6-F1
#
_entry.id   AF-A0A971WHX6-F1
#
_cell.length_a   1.000
_cell.length_b   1.000
_cell.length_c   1.000
_cell.angle_alpha   90.00
_cell.angle_beta   90.00
_cell.angle_gamma   90.00
#
_symmetry.space_group_name_H-M   'P 1'
#
loop_
_entity.id
_entity.type
_entity.pdbx_description
1 polymer ?
#
loop_
_entity_poly.entity_id
_entity_poly.type
_entity_poly.pdbx_seq_one_letter_code
_entity_poly.pdbx_strand_id
1 'polypeptide(L)' 'MILGSGPVFSYYEFKQPMNERLTDEVWREILNNNSPPQPDWTKSFSE' A
#
# COMPACT_ATOMS: atom_id res chain seq x y z
N MET A 1 4.51 -20.86 19.45
CA MET A 1 3.13 -20.36 19.33
C MET A 1 3.16 -19.21 18.33
N ILE A 2 2.80 -19.46 17.06
CA ILE A 2 2.64 -18.38 16.09
C ILE A 2 1.13 -18.11 16.07
N LEU A 3 0.68 -17.16 16.88
CA LEU A 3 -0.69 -16.64 16.77
C LEU A 3 -0.81 -16.03 15.37
N GLY A 4 -1.87 -16.39 14.66
CA GLY A 4 -2.01 -16.11 13.23
C GLY A 4 -1.72 -14.66 12.88
N SER A 5 -0.61 -14.42 12.19
CA SER A 5 -0.51 -13.26 11.31
C SER A 5 -1.43 -13.54 10.12
N GLY A 6 -2.68 -13.10 10.23
CA GLY A 6 -3.55 -12.97 9.06
C GLY A 6 -2.88 -12.08 8.01
N PRO A 7 -3.28 -12.14 6.73
CA PRO A 7 -2.71 -11.27 5.70
C PRO A 7 -2.90 -9.80 6.11
N VAL A 8 -1.79 -9.14 6.45
CA VAL A 8 -1.78 -7.71 6.74
C VAL A 8 -1.62 -6.99 5.41
N PHE A 9 -2.65 -6.25 4.99
CA PHE A 9 -2.56 -5.42 3.81
C PHE A 9 -1.72 -4.18 4.12
N SER A 10 -0.79 -3.84 3.22
CA SER A 10 -0.05 -2.59 3.28
C SER A 10 -0.96 -1.43 2.85
N TYR A 11 -1.03 -0.39 3.67
CA TYR A 11 -1.80 0.82 3.37
C TYR A 11 -0.91 1.89 2.77
N TYR A 12 -1.34 2.47 1.64
CA TYR A 12 -0.64 3.54 0.93
C TYR A 12 -1.63 4.66 0.62
N GLU A 13 -1.24 5.92 0.90
CA GLU A 13 -2.01 7.09 0.49
C GLU A 13 -1.42 7.66 -0.80
N PHE A 14 -2.24 7.73 -1.85
CA PHE A 14 -1.88 8.41 -3.10
C PHE A 14 -3.01 9.34 -3.52
N LYS A 15 -2.66 10.54 -3.99
CA LYS A 15 -3.61 11.51 -4.54
C LYS A 15 -3.68 11.31 -6.05
N GLN A 16 -4.61 10.47 -6.51
CA GLN A 16 -4.88 10.34 -7.93
C GLN A 16 -6.06 11.20 -8.38
N PRO A 17 -5.96 11.90 -9.53
CA PRO A 17 -7.09 12.62 -10.09
C PRO A 17 -8.15 11.62 -10.59
N MET A 18 -9.43 11.87 -10.27
CA MET A 18 -10.56 11.02 -10.68
C MET A 18 -10.65 10.80 -12.20
N ASN A 19 -10.08 11.72 -13.00
CA ASN A 19 -10.00 11.62 -14.46
C ASN A 19 -9.15 10.42 -14.94
N GLU A 20 -8.16 10.01 -14.16
CA GLU A 20 -7.24 8.92 -14.49
C GLU A 20 -7.49 7.76 -13.54
N ARG A 21 -8.61 7.06 -13.71
CA ARG A 21 -8.94 5.88 -12.89
C ARG A 21 -7.76 4.90 -12.88
N LEU A 22 -7.20 4.64 -11.70
CA LEU A 22 -6.22 3.57 -11.52
C LEU A 22 -6.85 2.21 -11.81
N THR A 23 -6.25 1.45 -12.72
CA THR A 23 -6.55 0.03 -12.87
C THR A 23 -5.52 -0.79 -12.10
N ASP A 24 -5.85 -2.06 -11.83
CA ASP A 24 -4.98 -2.96 -11.07
C ASP A 24 -3.62 -3.17 -11.75
N GLU A 25 -3.58 -3.14 -13.08
CA GLU A 25 -2.36 -3.27 -13.88
C GLU A 25 -1.43 -2.07 -13.67
N VAL A 26 -1.98 -0.85 -13.76
CA VAL A 26 -1.23 0.39 -13.52
C VAL A 26 -0.74 0.44 -12.07
N TRP A 27 -1.54 -0.03 -11.12
CA TRP A 27 -1.13 -0.12 -9.72
C TRP A 27 0.06 -1.07 -9.52
N ARG A 28 0.06 -2.24 -10.17
CA ARG A 28 1.20 -3.17 -10.12
C ARG A 28 2.47 -2.56 -10.71
N GLU A 29 2.36 -1.79 -11.79
CA GLU A 29 3.51 -1.09 -12.38
C GLU A 29 4.07 -0.01 -11.45
N ILE A 30 3.20 0.74 -10.75
CA ILE A 30 3.62 1.73 -9.76
C ILE A 30 4.35 1.05 -8.61
N LEU A 31 3.82 -0.06 -8.08
CA LEU A 31 4.50 -0.81 -7.01
C LEU A 31 5.89 -1.31 -7.44
N ASN A 32 6.04 -1.77 -8.67
CA ASN A 32 7.32 -2.28 -9.18
C ASN A 32 8.37 -1.18 -9.43
N ASN A 33 7.93 0.02 -9.85
CA ASN A 33 8.85 1.09 -10.28
C ASN A 33 9.00 2.23 -9.27
N ASN A 34 7.93 2.60 -8.58
CA ASN A 34 7.85 3.74 -7.65
C ASN A 34 6.85 3.45 -6.54
N SER A 35 7.17 2.47 -5.69
CA SER A 35 6.38 2.16 -4.50
C SER A 35 6.23 3.43 -3.64
N PRO A 36 5.00 3.91 -3.40
CA PRO A 36 4.78 5.08 -2.56
C PRO A 36 5.22 4.81 -1.11
N PRO A 37 5.69 5.83 -0.38
CA PRO A 37 6.08 5.66 1.01
C PRO A 37 4.86 5.26 1.85
N GLN A 38 5.08 4.34 2.79
CA GLN A 38 4.08 4.01 3.79
C GLN A 38 3.91 5.20 4.75
N PRO A 39 2.68 5.51 5.18
CA PRO A 39 2.45 6.64 6.06
C PRO A 39 3.03 6.38 7.46
N ASP A 40 3.55 7.42 8.11
CA ASP A 40 4.33 7.27 9.34
C ASP A 40 3.58 6.59 10.50
N TRP A 41 2.24 6.65 10.50
CA TRP A 41 1.42 5.99 11.51
C TRP A 41 1.48 4.45 11.43
N THR A 42 1.78 3.85 10.27
CA THR A 42 1.87 2.38 10.15
C THR A 42 3.09 1.83 10.90
N LYS A 43 4.13 2.65 11.11
CA LYS A 43 5.30 2.29 11.92
C LYS A 43 4.93 2.00 13.39
N SER A 44 3.80 2.53 13.87
CA SER A 44 3.32 2.30 15.24
C SER A 44 2.64 0.94 15.43
N PHE A 45 2.30 0.23 14.35
CA PHE A 45 1.62 -1.07 14.38
C PHE A 45 2.57 -2.25 14.10
N SER A 46 3.83 -1.98 13.79
CA SER A 46 4.85 -3.00 13.49
C SER A 46 5.71 -3.41 14.70
N GLU A 47 5.20 -3.22 15.93
CA GLU A 47 5.87 -3.61 17.19
C GLU A 47 5.47 -5.01 17.67
#